data_AF-A0A8T6CCA5-F1
#
_entry.id   AF-A0A8T6CCA5-F1
#
_cell.length_a   1.000
_cell.length_b   1.000
_cell.length_c   1.000
_cell.angle_alpha   90.00
_cell.angle_beta   90.00
_cell.angle_gamma   90.00
#
_symmetry.space_group_name_H-M   'P 1'
#
loop_
_entity.id
_entity.type
_entity.pdbx_description
1 polymer ?
#
loop_
_entity_poly.entity_id
_entity_poly.type
_entity_poly.pdbx_seq_one_letter_code
_entity_poly.pdbx_strand_id
1 'polypeptide(L)'
;MTATHDVLQGLNDAQRRAVEVPGGALLILAGPGSGKTRVIAHRIAYLVRERDVAPWRVLAVTFTNKAANEMRERVEDLLGTDGLDVMMGTFHSFCARVLRRDGEAIGVPSDYAIYATDDQLAVVREAMETLNVDPKRWTPRAVLSAISRAKNERRDASATLRDAGSYFEEIVGRVFERYQAVLREYGALDFDDLLGEALRLFEEHPDVRERHGDRYRHILIDEFQDTNLTQYQLAG
;
A
#
# COMPACT_ATOMS: atom_id res chain seq x y z
N MET A 1 -7.93 -36.86 -7.64
CA MET A 1 -7.10 -36.89 -6.43
C MET A 1 -5.88 -36.05 -6.70
N THR A 2 -5.97 -34.74 -6.47
CA THR A 2 -4.82 -33.84 -6.55
C THR A 2 -3.90 -34.17 -5.39
N ALA A 3 -2.62 -34.41 -5.70
CA ALA A 3 -1.61 -34.72 -4.69
C ALA A 3 -1.59 -33.57 -3.67
N THR A 4 -1.95 -33.85 -2.43
CA THR A 4 -1.79 -32.94 -1.31
C THR A 4 -0.29 -32.76 -1.09
N HIS A 5 0.30 -31.72 -1.68
CA HIS A 5 1.64 -31.30 -1.30
C HIS A 5 1.58 -30.92 0.18
N ASP A 6 2.38 -31.60 1.01
CA ASP A 6 2.58 -31.19 2.40
C ASP A 6 3.02 -29.72 2.37
N VAL A 7 2.17 -28.83 2.90
CA VAL A 7 2.40 -27.38 2.91
C VAL A 7 3.66 -27.00 3.68
N LEU A 8 4.26 -27.91 4.46
CA LEU A 8 5.51 -27.68 5.16
C LEU A 8 6.72 -28.27 4.43
N GLN A 9 6.53 -28.96 3.31
CA GLN A 9 7.60 -29.65 2.58
C GLN A 9 8.71 -28.68 2.15
N GLY A 10 9.95 -29.08 2.44
CA GLY A 10 11.16 -28.31 2.08
C GLY A 10 11.44 -27.07 2.94
N LEU A 11 10.68 -26.83 4.01
CA LEU A 11 10.99 -25.82 5.03
C LEU A 11 11.94 -26.39 6.08
N ASN A 12 12.89 -25.56 6.54
CA ASN A 12 13.71 -25.87 7.72
C ASN A 12 12.94 -25.63 9.02
N ASP A 13 13.48 -26.06 10.17
CA ASP A 13 12.80 -26.00 11.46
C ASP A 13 12.39 -24.58 11.87
N ALA A 14 13.20 -23.56 11.58
CA ALA A 14 12.88 -22.18 11.91
C ALA A 14 11.73 -21.65 11.03
N GLN A 15 11.74 -21.99 9.74
CA GLN A 15 10.68 -21.65 8.80
C GLN A 15 9.37 -22.36 9.15
N ARG A 16 9.41 -23.65 9.50
CA ARG A 16 8.24 -24.42 9.96
C ARG A 16 7.60 -23.78 11.19
N ARG A 17 8.41 -23.46 12.21
CA ARG A 17 7.92 -22.76 13.42
C ARG A 17 7.23 -21.44 13.09
N ALA A 18 7.75 -20.66 12.14
CA ALA A 18 7.12 -19.42 11.70
C ALA A 18 5.79 -19.66 10.95
N VAL A 19 5.73 -20.71 10.12
CA VAL A 19 4.53 -21.11 9.39
C VAL A 19 3.43 -21.67 10.30
N GLU A 20 3.78 -22.34 11.39
CA GLU A 20 2.82 -23.08 12.23
C GLU A 20 2.22 -22.28 13.39
N VAL A 21 2.66 -21.02 13.62
CA VAL A 21 2.19 -20.18 14.73
C VAL A 21 0.64 -20.15 14.78
N PRO A 22 -0.01 -20.48 15.90
CA PRO A 22 -1.47 -20.66 15.92
C PRO A 22 -2.28 -19.38 15.72
N GLY A 23 -1.71 -18.20 16.01
CA GLY A 23 -2.37 -16.91 15.83
C GLY A 23 -1.63 -15.77 16.51
N GLY A 24 -2.23 -14.57 16.47
CA GLY A 24 -1.65 -13.34 17.04
C GLY A 24 -0.63 -12.66 16.13
N ALA A 25 -0.09 -11.53 16.61
CA ALA A 25 0.93 -10.77 15.91
C ALA A 25 2.26 -11.55 15.88
N LEU A 26 2.87 -11.67 14.70
CA LEU A 26 4.13 -12.38 14.48
C LEU A 26 5.08 -11.48 13.67
N LEU A 27 6.28 -11.24 14.21
CA LEU A 27 7.37 -10.59 13.50
C LEU A 27 8.44 -11.61 13.12
N ILE A 28 8.74 -11.72 11.83
CA ILE A 28 9.80 -12.61 11.31
C ILE A 28 11.02 -11.77 10.97
N LEU A 29 12.05 -11.83 11.82
CA LEU A 29 13.34 -11.23 11.55
C LEU A 29 14.22 -12.21 10.77
N ALA A 30 14.59 -11.86 9.54
CA ALA A 30 15.45 -12.71 8.73
C ALA A 30 16.38 -11.89 7.82
N GLY A 31 17.57 -12.42 7.53
CA GLY A 31 18.53 -11.80 6.63
C GLY A 31 18.18 -12.01 5.15
N PRO A 32 18.88 -11.34 4.22
CA PRO A 32 18.78 -11.60 2.79
C PRO A 32 18.98 -13.10 2.48
N GLY A 33 18.20 -13.65 1.54
CA GLY A 33 18.33 -15.06 1.11
C GLY A 33 17.79 -16.11 2.10
N SER A 34 17.25 -15.71 3.25
CA SER A 34 16.68 -16.61 4.27
C SER A 34 15.33 -17.26 3.88
N GLY A 35 14.75 -16.84 2.76
CA GLY A 35 13.46 -17.34 2.27
C GLY A 35 12.24 -16.72 2.94
N LYS A 36 12.27 -15.44 3.34
CA LYS A 36 11.11 -14.72 3.92
C LYS A 36 9.84 -14.87 3.09
N THR A 37 9.91 -14.53 1.81
CA THR A 37 8.76 -14.62 0.90
C THR A 37 8.27 -16.07 0.77
N ARG A 38 9.16 -17.07 0.85
CA ARG A 38 8.79 -18.48 0.90
C ARG A 38 8.00 -18.80 2.19
N VAL A 39 8.47 -18.33 3.34
CA VAL A 39 7.75 -18.48 4.62
C VAL A 39 6.36 -17.87 4.55
N ILE A 40 6.21 -16.67 3.97
CA ILE A 40 4.90 -16.02 3.80
C ILE A 40 3.97 -16.85 2.92
N ALA A 41 4.43 -17.32 1.75
CA ALA A 41 3.62 -18.14 0.85
C ALA A 41 3.17 -19.45 1.51
N HIS A 42 4.10 -20.16 2.17
CA HIS A 42 3.77 -21.39 2.90
C HIS A 42 2.86 -21.12 4.10
N ARG A 43 2.97 -19.97 4.76
CA ARG A 43 2.04 -19.55 5.83
C ARG A 43 0.62 -19.36 5.32
N ILE A 44 0.45 -18.70 4.17
CA ILE A 44 -0.85 -18.56 3.51
C ILE A 44 -1.42 -19.96 3.21
N ALA A 45 -0.62 -20.83 2.61
CA ALA A 45 -1.05 -22.19 2.29
C ALA A 45 -1.46 -23.00 3.53
N TYR A 46 -0.67 -22.89 4.61
CA TYR A 46 -0.95 -23.55 5.88
C TYR A 46 -2.24 -23.04 6.54
N LEU A 47 -2.49 -21.72 6.53
CA LEU A 47 -3.74 -21.16 7.03
C LEU A 47 -4.94 -21.75 6.29
N VAL A 48 -4.86 -21.84 4.96
CA VAL A 48 -5.96 -22.35 4.13
C VAL A 48 -6.16 -23.86 4.30
N ARG A 49 -5.09 -24.66 4.22
CA ARG A 49 -5.18 -26.14 4.20
C ARG A 49 -5.31 -26.75 5.59
N GLU A 50 -4.55 -26.27 6.56
CA GLU A 50 -4.41 -26.91 7.87
C GLU A 50 -5.23 -26.21 8.96
N ARG A 51 -5.61 -24.94 8.75
CA ARG A 51 -6.39 -24.14 9.70
C ARG A 51 -7.79 -23.79 9.21
N ASP A 52 -8.19 -24.33 8.06
CA ASP A 52 -9.52 -24.14 7.46
C ASP A 52 -9.90 -22.66 7.30
N VAL A 53 -8.89 -21.80 7.04
CA VAL A 53 -9.11 -20.38 6.78
C VAL A 53 -9.56 -20.21 5.33
N ALA A 54 -10.75 -19.65 5.15
CA ALA A 54 -11.21 -19.28 3.81
C ALA A 54 -10.21 -18.33 3.11
N PRO A 55 -9.78 -18.59 1.86
CA PRO A 55 -8.75 -17.81 1.18
C PRO A 55 -9.03 -16.30 1.10
N TRP A 56 -10.29 -15.90 0.88
CA TRP A 56 -10.70 -14.50 0.82
C TRP A 56 -10.61 -13.75 2.16
N ARG A 57 -10.30 -14.46 3.26
CA ARG A 57 -9.97 -13.88 4.57
C ARG A 57 -8.50 -13.56 4.76
N VAL A 58 -7.67 -13.86 3.76
CA VAL A 58 -6.23 -13.60 3.78
C VAL A 58 -5.89 -12.41 2.87
N LEU A 59 -5.13 -11.47 3.41
CA LEU A 59 -4.53 -10.33 2.71
C LEU A 59 -3.01 -10.47 2.78
N ALA A 60 -2.35 -10.50 1.63
CA ALA A 60 -0.89 -10.45 1.53
C ALA A 60 -0.44 -9.22 0.74
N VAL A 61 0.39 -8.39 1.36
CA VAL A 61 0.84 -7.11 0.81
C VAL A 61 2.35 -7.13 0.61
N THR A 62 2.81 -6.62 -0.52
CA THR A 62 4.23 -6.45 -0.85
C THR A 62 4.51 -5.02 -1.35
N PHE A 63 5.79 -4.69 -1.56
CA PHE A 63 6.19 -3.35 -2.01
C PHE A 63 6.22 -3.17 -3.53
N THR A 64 6.31 -4.27 -4.29
CA THR A 64 6.42 -4.19 -5.75
C THR A 64 5.45 -5.14 -6.42
N ASN A 65 4.97 -4.75 -7.60
CA ASN A 65 4.13 -5.63 -8.42
C ASN A 65 4.84 -6.94 -8.77
N LYS A 66 6.16 -6.90 -8.97
CA LYS A 66 6.99 -8.09 -9.20
C LYS A 66 6.91 -9.05 -8.00
N ALA A 67 7.16 -8.56 -6.79
CA ALA A 67 7.09 -9.37 -5.58
C ALA A 67 5.67 -9.90 -5.32
N ALA A 68 4.63 -9.08 -5.57
CA ALA A 68 3.24 -9.53 -5.49
C ALA A 68 2.92 -10.67 -6.47
N ASN A 69 3.43 -10.59 -7.70
CA ASN A 69 3.23 -11.62 -8.72
C ASN A 69 4.00 -12.91 -8.39
N GLU A 70 5.27 -12.80 -8.00
CA GLU A 70 6.05 -13.97 -7.55
C GLU A 70 5.42 -14.64 -6.31
N MET A 71 4.86 -13.86 -5.38
CA MET A 71 4.14 -14.41 -4.23
C MET A 71 2.85 -15.11 -4.67
N ARG A 72 2.12 -14.54 -5.63
CA ARG A 72 0.91 -15.15 -6.19
C ARG A 72 1.19 -16.49 -6.84
N GLU A 73 2.18 -16.56 -7.72
CA GLU A 73 2.59 -17.81 -8.38
C GLU A 73 2.90 -18.90 -7.34
N ARG A 74 3.66 -18.57 -6.28
CA ARG A 74 3.99 -19.53 -5.21
C ARG A 74 2.76 -19.99 -4.42
N VAL A 75 1.82 -19.09 -4.14
CA VAL A 75 0.59 -19.45 -3.42
C VAL A 75 -0.31 -20.33 -4.30
N GLU A 76 -0.41 -20.02 -5.59
CA GLU A 76 -1.14 -20.83 -6.57
C GLU A 76 -0.51 -22.22 -6.75
N ASP A 77 0.82 -22.34 -6.75
CA ASP A 77 1.50 -23.64 -6.79
C ASP A 77 1.17 -24.52 -5.57
N LEU A 78 1.00 -23.90 -4.39
CA LEU A 78 0.70 -24.60 -3.14
C LEU A 78 -0.79 -24.89 -2.94
N LEU A 79 -1.67 -24.01 -3.44
CA LEU A 79 -3.11 -24.05 -3.19
C LEU A 79 -3.96 -24.41 -4.41
N GLY A 80 -3.40 -24.40 -5.62
CA GLY A 80 -4.17 -24.51 -6.85
C GLY A 80 -5.17 -23.37 -6.97
N THR A 81 -6.41 -23.70 -7.34
CA THR A 81 -7.49 -22.72 -7.56
C THR A 81 -7.85 -21.92 -6.31
N ASP A 82 -7.67 -22.49 -5.11
CA ASP A 82 -7.96 -21.78 -3.85
C ASP A 82 -7.02 -20.57 -3.66
N GLY A 83 -5.85 -20.58 -4.29
CA GLY A 83 -4.89 -19.47 -4.25
C GLY A 83 -5.37 -18.20 -4.95
N LEU A 84 -6.30 -18.34 -5.92
CA LEU A 84 -6.85 -17.21 -6.70
C LEU A 84 -7.73 -16.28 -5.85
N ASP A 85 -8.32 -16.81 -4.78
CA ASP A 85 -9.23 -16.08 -3.90
C ASP A 85 -8.50 -15.30 -2.78
N VAL A 86 -7.19 -15.52 -2.62
CA VAL A 86 -6.36 -14.74 -1.68
C VAL A 86 -6.16 -13.33 -2.22
N MET A 87 -6.42 -12.31 -1.40
CA MET A 87 -6.10 -10.94 -1.79
C MET A 87 -4.59 -10.72 -1.71
N MET A 88 -3.94 -10.60 -2.88
CA MET A 88 -2.50 -10.34 -2.99
C MET A 88 -2.24 -9.11 -3.86
N GLY A 89 -1.35 -8.22 -3.41
CA GLY A 89 -0.99 -7.03 -4.17
C GLY A 89 -0.01 -6.12 -3.43
N THR A 90 0.14 -4.89 -3.92
CA THR A 90 0.85 -3.85 -3.17
C THR A 90 -0.09 -3.08 -2.25
N PHE A 91 0.47 -2.30 -1.32
CA PHE A 91 -0.33 -1.36 -0.51
C PHE A 91 -1.21 -0.46 -1.40
N HIS A 92 -0.64 0.07 -2.48
CA HIS A 92 -1.35 0.89 -3.45
C HIS A 92 -2.48 0.12 -4.15
N SER A 93 -2.23 -1.11 -4.59
CA SER A 93 -3.26 -1.93 -5.25
C SER A 93 -4.41 -2.27 -4.30
N PHE A 94 -4.11 -2.50 -3.01
CA PHE A 94 -5.12 -2.71 -1.99
C PHE A 94 -5.93 -1.43 -1.72
N CYS A 95 -5.26 -0.30 -1.47
CA CYS A 95 -5.91 0.98 -1.21
C CYS A 95 -6.78 1.43 -2.38
N ALA A 96 -6.30 1.26 -3.62
CA ALA A 96 -7.09 1.55 -4.81
C ALA A 96 -8.37 0.70 -4.88
N ARG A 97 -8.31 -0.58 -4.48
CA ARG A 97 -9.50 -1.44 -4.44
C ARG A 97 -10.49 -0.99 -3.35
N VAL A 98 -9.98 -0.59 -2.19
CA VAL A 98 -10.79 -0.05 -1.10
C VAL A 98 -11.50 1.22 -1.56
N LEU A 99 -10.76 2.19 -2.10
CA LEU A 99 -11.29 3.48 -2.55
C LEU A 99 -12.29 3.35 -3.70
N ARG A 100 -12.04 2.46 -4.67
CA ARG A 100 -13.02 2.19 -5.74
C ARG A 100 -14.35 1.63 -5.23
N ARG A 101 -14.33 0.92 -4.10
CA ARG A 101 -15.51 0.30 -3.52
C ARG A 101 -16.25 1.23 -2.57
N ASP A 102 -15.50 1.96 -1.75
CA ASP A 102 -16.00 2.60 -0.54
C ASP A 102 -15.60 4.10 -0.46
N GLY A 103 -14.83 4.60 -1.41
CA GLY A 103 -14.32 5.98 -1.43
C GLY A 103 -15.39 7.05 -1.58
N GLU A 104 -16.56 6.72 -2.12
CA GLU A 104 -17.68 7.66 -2.23
C GLU A 104 -18.12 8.20 -0.86
N ALA A 105 -17.94 7.42 0.21
CA ALA A 105 -18.24 7.84 1.59
C ALA A 105 -17.46 9.09 2.01
N ILE A 106 -16.26 9.27 1.44
CA ILE A 106 -15.38 10.41 1.69
C ILE A 106 -15.24 11.35 0.49
N GLY A 107 -16.14 11.23 -0.50
CA GLY A 107 -16.15 12.08 -1.70
C GLY A 107 -15.10 11.71 -2.77
N VAL A 108 -14.49 10.54 -2.68
CA VAL A 108 -13.58 10.02 -3.71
C VAL A 108 -14.40 9.19 -4.72
N PRO A 109 -14.52 9.61 -5.99
CA PRO A 109 -15.34 8.90 -6.98
C PRO A 109 -14.72 7.56 -7.35
N SER A 110 -15.53 6.56 -7.72
CA SER A 110 -15.00 5.21 -8.00
C SER A 110 -14.22 5.07 -9.32
N ASP A 111 -14.32 6.07 -10.21
CA ASP A 111 -13.71 6.10 -11.55
C ASP A 111 -12.49 7.02 -11.66
N TYR A 112 -11.87 7.40 -10.54
CA TYR A 112 -10.68 8.26 -10.55
C TYR A 112 -9.53 7.69 -11.41
N ALA A 113 -8.78 8.59 -12.04
CA ALA A 113 -7.53 8.25 -12.70
C ALA A 113 -6.39 8.12 -11.68
N ILE A 114 -5.44 7.20 -11.92
CA ILE A 114 -4.20 7.11 -11.12
C ILE A 114 -3.07 7.74 -11.91
N TYR A 115 -2.53 8.84 -11.41
CA TYR A 115 -1.46 9.58 -12.09
C TYR A 115 -0.10 8.95 -11.82
N ALA A 116 0.60 8.54 -12.88
CA ALA A 116 1.97 8.06 -12.79
C ALA A 116 2.94 9.24 -12.65
N THR A 117 4.21 8.95 -12.38
CA THR A 117 5.23 9.98 -12.12
C THR A 117 5.31 11.06 -13.21
N ASP A 118 5.16 10.69 -14.48
CA ASP A 118 5.23 11.65 -15.59
C ASP A 118 4.00 12.58 -15.62
N ASP A 119 2.81 12.06 -15.33
CA ASP A 119 1.58 12.84 -15.19
C ASP A 119 1.69 13.79 -13.99
N GLN A 120 2.17 13.28 -12.85
CA GLN A 120 2.40 14.10 -11.65
C GLN A 120 3.40 15.24 -11.94
N LEU A 121 4.48 14.96 -12.67
CA LEU A 121 5.45 15.99 -13.08
C LEU A 121 4.84 17.02 -14.04
N ALA A 122 3.88 16.64 -14.87
CA ALA A 122 3.15 17.59 -15.71
C ALA A 122 2.32 18.56 -14.85
N VAL A 123 1.56 18.03 -13.88
CA VAL A 123 0.75 18.84 -12.95
C VAL A 123 1.64 19.75 -12.10
N VAL A 124 2.78 19.27 -11.61
CA VAL A 124 3.73 20.11 -10.85
C VAL A 124 4.26 21.26 -11.71
N ARG A 125 4.58 21.03 -12.98
CA ARG A 125 5.02 22.10 -13.89
C ARG A 125 3.92 23.14 -14.10
N GLU A 126 2.68 22.71 -14.32
CA GLU A 126 1.53 23.61 -14.45
C GLU A 126 1.31 24.45 -13.18
N ALA A 127 1.38 23.82 -12.01
CA ALA A 127 1.25 24.49 -10.72
C ALA A 127 2.37 25.52 -10.49
N MET A 128 3.61 25.17 -10.84
CA MET A 128 4.76 26.08 -10.75
C MET A 128 4.62 27.27 -11.69
N GLU A 129 4.18 27.05 -12.94
CA GLU A 129 3.95 28.10 -13.91
C GLU A 129 2.88 29.09 -13.43
N THR A 130 1.74 28.56 -12.95
CA THR A 130 0.64 29.36 -12.37
C THR A 130 1.11 30.26 -11.22
N LEU A 131 2.06 29.77 -10.42
CA LEU A 131 2.60 30.46 -9.25
C LEU A 131 3.83 31.31 -9.53
N ASN A 132 4.27 31.42 -10.80
CA ASN A 132 5.49 32.09 -11.23
C ASN A 132 6.76 31.58 -10.51
N VAL A 133 6.85 30.26 -10.32
CA VAL A 133 8.02 29.59 -9.72
C VAL A 133 9.01 29.22 -10.80
N ASP A 134 10.25 29.69 -10.69
CA ASP A 134 11.32 29.40 -11.67
C ASP A 134 11.81 27.94 -11.57
N PRO A 135 11.59 27.10 -12.61
CA PRO A 135 12.01 25.71 -12.62
C PRO A 135 13.54 25.51 -12.68
N LYS A 136 14.31 26.54 -13.03
CA LYS A 136 15.78 26.51 -12.98
C LYS A 136 16.29 26.63 -11.55
N ARG A 137 15.56 27.36 -10.70
CA ARG A 137 15.88 27.49 -9.28
C ARG A 137 15.42 26.27 -8.50
N TRP A 138 14.20 25.80 -8.76
CA TRP A 138 13.61 24.64 -8.09
C TRP A 138 13.07 23.66 -9.12
N THR A 139 13.72 22.50 -9.28
CA THR A 139 13.28 21.56 -10.33
C THR A 139 11.92 20.93 -9.99
N PRO A 140 11.03 20.67 -10.97
CA PRO A 140 9.74 20.02 -10.73
C PRO A 140 9.87 18.67 -9.99
N ARG A 141 10.92 17.91 -10.27
CA ARG A 141 11.18 16.63 -9.61
C ARG A 141 11.53 16.81 -8.12
N ALA A 142 12.32 17.82 -7.77
CA ALA A 142 12.63 18.12 -6.37
C ALA A 142 11.37 18.54 -5.59
N VAL A 143 10.50 19.35 -6.21
CA VAL A 143 9.23 19.76 -5.62
C VAL A 143 8.30 18.56 -5.44
N LEU A 144 8.14 17.71 -6.47
CA LEU A 144 7.32 16.50 -6.39
C LEU A 144 7.82 15.54 -5.28
N SER A 145 9.14 15.33 -5.17
CA SER A 145 9.70 14.52 -4.09
C SER A 145 9.45 15.10 -2.70
N ALA A 146 9.41 16.42 -2.55
CA ALA A 146 9.07 17.08 -1.29
C ALA A 146 7.57 16.95 -0.96
N ILE A 147 6.70 17.05 -1.97
CA ILE A 147 5.25 16.79 -1.83
C ILE A 147 5.02 15.35 -1.38
N SER A 148 5.63 14.38 -2.07
CA SER A 148 5.52 12.95 -1.73
C SER A 148 5.97 12.67 -0.30
N ARG A 149 7.07 13.29 0.15
CA ARG A 149 7.51 13.19 1.55
C ARG A 149 6.49 13.76 2.52
N ALA A 150 5.93 14.94 2.24
CA ALA A 150 4.90 15.54 3.08
C ALA A 150 3.67 14.62 3.21
N LYS A 151 3.17 14.07 2.09
CA LYS A 151 2.06 13.10 2.09
C LYS A 151 2.36 11.85 2.92
N ASN A 152 3.55 11.28 2.76
CA ASN A 152 4.00 10.10 3.51
C ASN A 152 4.21 10.35 5.02
N GLU A 153 4.39 11.61 5.40
CA GLU A 153 4.44 12.08 6.79
C GLU A 153 3.06 12.58 7.30
N ARG A 154 1.99 12.40 6.51
CA ARG A 154 0.63 12.88 6.79
C ARG A 154 0.51 14.40 6.95
N ARG A 155 1.36 15.16 6.26
CA ARG A 155 1.28 16.61 6.19
C ARG A 155 0.59 17.03 4.90
N ASP A 156 -0.47 17.81 5.03
CA ASP A 156 -1.13 18.45 3.90
C ASP A 156 -0.38 19.72 3.45
N ALA A 157 -0.86 20.36 2.38
CA ALA A 157 -0.27 21.60 1.86
C ALA A 157 -0.29 22.74 2.89
N SER A 158 -1.35 22.84 3.69
CA SER A 158 -1.51 23.90 4.68
C SER A 158 -0.52 23.74 5.84
N ALA A 159 -0.34 22.52 6.35
CA ALA A 159 0.67 22.18 7.35
C ALA A 159 2.08 22.40 6.79
N THR A 160 2.33 21.96 5.56
CA THR A 160 3.62 22.18 4.89
C THR A 160 3.98 23.66 4.78
N LEU A 161 3.00 24.53 4.54
CA LEU A 161 3.19 25.99 4.52
C LEU A 161 3.42 26.57 5.91
N ARG A 162 2.61 26.18 6.90
CA ARG A 162 2.72 26.70 8.27
C ARG A 162 4.04 26.35 8.93
N ASP A 163 4.53 25.14 8.70
CA ASP A 163 5.72 24.60 9.33
C ASP A 163 6.98 24.79 8.47
N ALA A 164 6.90 25.59 7.40
CA ALA A 164 8.02 25.84 6.50
C ALA A 164 9.18 26.52 7.25
N GLY A 165 10.34 25.85 7.30
CA GLY A 165 11.58 26.37 7.88
C GLY A 165 12.50 27.02 6.84
N SER A 166 12.14 26.95 5.56
CA SER A 166 12.93 27.47 4.46
C SER A 166 12.06 28.01 3.32
N TYR A 167 12.64 28.91 2.52
CA TYR A 167 11.98 29.43 1.32
C TYR A 167 11.62 28.31 0.31
N PHE A 168 12.41 27.22 0.26
CA PHE A 168 12.07 26.07 -0.57
C PHE A 168 10.79 25.37 -0.07
N GLU A 169 10.64 25.18 1.24
CA GLU A 169 9.44 24.56 1.83
C GLU A 169 8.20 25.44 1.66
N GLU A 170 8.33 26.77 1.73
CA GLU A 170 7.24 27.70 1.39
C GLU A 170 6.80 27.50 -0.07
N ILE A 171 7.74 27.39 -1.02
CA ILE A 171 7.44 27.10 -2.42
C ILE A 171 6.76 25.73 -2.56
N VAL A 172 7.27 24.70 -1.88
CA VAL A 172 6.68 23.36 -1.91
C VAL A 172 5.23 23.40 -1.42
N GLY A 173 4.95 24.05 -0.29
CA GLY A 173 3.59 24.15 0.24
C GLY A 173 2.61 24.84 -0.71
N ARG A 174 3.04 25.93 -1.36
CA ARG A 174 2.21 26.66 -2.35
C ARG A 174 1.95 25.81 -3.59
N VAL A 175 2.99 25.16 -4.12
CA VAL A 175 2.86 24.27 -5.27
C VAL A 175 2.01 23.05 -4.93
N PHE A 176 2.15 22.51 -3.71
CA PHE A 176 1.37 21.37 -3.22
C PHE A 176 -0.12 21.69 -3.17
N GLU A 177 -0.51 22.86 -2.65
CA GLU A 177 -1.90 23.29 -2.62
C GLU A 177 -2.52 23.32 -4.03
N ARG A 178 -1.82 23.95 -4.99
CA ARG A 178 -2.27 24.00 -6.39
C ARG A 178 -2.28 22.61 -7.03
N TYR A 179 -1.24 21.81 -6.78
CA TYR A 179 -1.12 20.44 -7.28
C TYR A 179 -2.32 19.57 -6.85
N GLN A 180 -2.69 19.55 -5.56
CA GLN A 180 -3.87 18.81 -5.10
C GLN A 180 -5.18 19.39 -5.63
N ALA A 181 -5.27 20.70 -5.88
CA ALA A 181 -6.45 21.29 -6.50
C ALA A 181 -6.62 20.81 -7.95
N VAL A 182 -5.53 20.76 -8.72
CA VAL A 182 -5.55 20.27 -10.11
C VAL A 182 -5.87 18.77 -10.17
N LEU A 183 -5.28 17.94 -9.30
CA LEU A 183 -5.64 16.52 -9.25
C LEU A 183 -7.14 16.31 -8.99
N ARG A 184 -7.72 17.07 -8.05
CA ARG A 184 -9.16 17.01 -7.75
C ARG A 184 -10.02 17.47 -8.94
N GLU A 185 -9.60 18.53 -9.64
CA GLU A 185 -10.30 19.02 -10.83
C GLU A 185 -10.36 17.97 -11.95
N TYR A 186 -9.28 17.21 -12.13
CA TYR A 186 -9.22 16.12 -13.11
C TYR A 186 -9.77 14.78 -12.61
N GLY A 187 -10.31 14.71 -11.38
CA GLY A 187 -10.77 13.45 -10.80
C GLY A 187 -9.65 12.41 -10.71
N ALA A 188 -8.46 12.83 -10.30
CA ALA A 188 -7.26 12.00 -10.25
C ALA A 188 -6.70 11.89 -8.83
N LEU A 189 -6.05 10.76 -8.56
CA LEU A 189 -5.23 10.52 -7.37
C LEU A 189 -3.83 10.11 -7.81
N ASP A 190 -2.81 10.52 -7.07
CA ASP A 190 -1.48 9.93 -7.20
C ASP A 190 -1.29 8.71 -6.28
N PHE A 191 -0.11 8.10 -6.31
CA PHE A 191 0.18 6.93 -5.48
C PHE A 191 0.14 7.24 -3.98
N ASP A 192 0.63 8.40 -3.55
CA ASP A 192 0.63 8.78 -2.14
C ASP A 192 -0.80 9.09 -1.66
N ASP A 193 -1.64 9.67 -2.52
CA ASP A 193 -3.07 9.90 -2.25
C ASP A 193 -3.83 8.58 -2.03
N LEU A 194 -3.51 7.51 -2.77
CA LEU A 194 -4.16 6.21 -2.54
C LEU A 194 -4.01 5.75 -1.09
N LEU A 195 -2.81 5.94 -0.50
CA LEU A 195 -2.55 5.56 0.88
C LEU A 195 -3.24 6.52 1.85
N GLY A 196 -3.10 7.83 1.62
CA GLY A 196 -3.67 8.87 2.48
C GLY A 196 -5.20 8.83 2.53
N GLU A 197 -5.87 8.74 1.38
CA GLU A 197 -7.33 8.72 1.29
C GLU A 197 -7.91 7.40 1.82
N ALA A 198 -7.25 6.26 1.60
CA ALA A 198 -7.71 4.99 2.17
C ALA A 198 -7.62 5.00 3.71
N LEU A 199 -6.55 5.60 4.26
CA LEU A 199 -6.43 5.78 5.70
C LEU A 199 -7.50 6.73 6.24
N ARG A 200 -7.72 7.86 5.56
CA ARG A 200 -8.78 8.82 5.90
C ARG A 200 -10.15 8.16 5.92
N LEU A 201 -10.46 7.32 4.92
CA LEU A 201 -11.69 6.54 4.88
C LEU A 201 -11.86 5.66 6.12
N PHE A 202 -10.81 4.93 6.53
CA PHE A 202 -10.89 4.07 7.71
C PHE A 202 -10.95 4.84 9.04
N GLU A 203 -10.40 6.05 9.09
CA GLU A 203 -10.48 6.93 10.26
C GLU A 203 -11.87 7.58 10.39
N GLU A 204 -12.44 8.06 9.29
CA GLU A 204 -13.74 8.75 9.25
C GLU A 204 -14.94 7.78 9.25
N HIS A 205 -14.77 6.55 8.72
CA HIS A 205 -15.82 5.54 8.61
C HIS A 205 -15.43 4.21 9.28
N PRO A 206 -15.60 4.09 10.62
CA PRO A 206 -15.25 2.89 11.37
C PRO A 206 -15.99 1.63 10.92
N ASP A 207 -17.19 1.76 10.37
CA ASP A 207 -17.99 0.66 9.81
C ASP A 207 -17.34 0.05 8.56
N VAL A 208 -16.76 0.90 7.70
CA VAL A 208 -15.97 0.47 6.55
C VAL A 208 -14.72 -0.26 7.03
N ARG A 209 -14.01 0.31 8.00
CA ARG A 209 -12.82 -0.32 8.61
C ARG A 209 -13.16 -1.69 9.22
N GLU A 210 -14.22 -1.77 10.02
CA GLU A 210 -14.65 -3.03 10.67
C GLU A 210 -14.99 -4.10 9.63
N ARG A 211 -15.73 -3.76 8.57
CA ARG A 211 -16.06 -4.69 7.49
C ARG A 211 -14.82 -5.21 6.76
N HIS A 212 -13.80 -4.37 6.55
CA HIS A 212 -12.53 -4.81 5.96
C HIS A 212 -11.71 -5.65 6.94
N GLY A 213 -11.66 -5.30 8.23
CA GLY A 213 -11.01 -6.09 9.27
C GLY A 213 -11.69 -7.46 9.50
N ASP A 214 -13.01 -7.51 9.39
CA ASP A 214 -13.80 -8.74 9.45
C ASP A 214 -13.55 -9.66 8.26
N ARG A 215 -13.36 -9.05 7.09
CA ARG A 215 -12.97 -9.75 5.87
C ARG A 215 -11.56 -10.29 6.04
N TYR A 216 -10.56 -9.44 6.21
CA TYR A 216 -9.15 -9.79 6.22
C TYR A 216 -8.65 -10.10 7.63
N ARG A 217 -8.97 -11.29 8.13
CA ARG A 217 -8.57 -11.76 9.46
C ARG A 217 -7.09 -12.13 9.57
N HIS A 218 -6.43 -12.38 8.43
CA HIS A 218 -5.01 -12.67 8.36
C HIS A 218 -4.34 -11.70 7.40
N ILE A 219 -3.51 -10.81 7.93
CA ILE A 219 -2.75 -9.82 7.17
C ILE A 219 -1.28 -10.22 7.21
N LEU A 220 -0.67 -10.38 6.04
CA LEU A 220 0.74 -10.70 5.88
C LEU A 220 1.40 -9.57 5.08
N ILE A 221 2.52 -9.07 5.57
CA ILE A 221 3.25 -7.97 4.94
C ILE A 221 4.68 -8.43 4.70
N ASP A 222 5.09 -8.47 3.43
CA ASP A 222 6.49 -8.70 3.05
C ASP A 222 7.25 -7.37 3.05
N GLU A 223 8.56 -7.45 3.28
CA GLU A 223 9.47 -6.28 3.32
C GLU A 223 9.02 -5.17 4.29
N PHE A 224 8.51 -5.56 5.46
CA PHE A 224 7.97 -4.63 6.46
C PHE A 224 8.94 -3.50 6.86
N GLN A 225 10.25 -3.70 6.74
CA GLN A 225 11.26 -2.67 7.02
C GLN A 225 11.16 -1.44 6.09
N ASP A 226 10.51 -1.57 4.94
CA ASP A 226 10.36 -0.50 3.95
C ASP A 226 9.06 0.30 4.15
N THR A 227 8.28 0.00 5.21
CA THR A 227 6.99 0.68 5.49
C THR A 227 7.18 2.11 6.00
N ASN A 228 6.38 3.03 5.46
CA ASN A 228 6.25 4.38 5.99
C ASN A 228 5.15 4.47 7.06
N LEU A 229 5.00 5.64 7.68
CA LEU A 229 4.02 5.86 8.76
C LEU A 229 2.57 5.57 8.32
N THR A 230 2.18 6.03 7.14
CA THR A 230 0.83 5.80 6.58
C THR A 230 0.57 4.31 6.34
N GLN A 231 1.53 3.59 5.76
CA GLN A 231 1.43 2.14 5.54
C GLN A 231 1.38 1.35 6.85
N TYR A 232 2.14 1.78 7.85
CA TYR A 232 2.11 1.20 9.19
C TYR A 232 0.73 1.37 9.84
N GLN A 233 0.13 2.57 9.73
CA GLN A 233 -1.22 2.84 10.26
C GLN A 233 -2.32 2.11 9.50
N LEU A 234 -2.17 1.91 8.18
CA LEU A 234 -3.08 1.08 7.39
C LEU A 234 -3.05 -0.40 7.78
N ALA A 235 -1.91 -0.87 8.29
CA ALA A 235 -1.71 -2.26 8.69
C ALA A 235 -2.19 -2.58 10.13
N GLY A 236 -2.42 -1.55 10.95
CA GLY A 236 -2.84 -1.67 12.35
C GLY A 236 -4.34 -1.55 12.54
#